data_AF-A0A1V9F7W3-F1
#
_entry.id   AF-A0A1V9F7W3-F1
#
_cell.length_a   1.000
_cell.length_b   1.000
_cell.length_c   1.000
_cell.angle_alpha   90.00
_cell.angle_beta   90.00
_cell.angle_gamma   90.00
#
_symmetry.space_group_name_H-M   'P 1'
#
loop_
_entity.id
_entity.type
_entity.pdbx_description
1 polymer ?
#
loop_
_entity_poly.entity_id
_entity_poly.type
_entity_poly.pdbx_seq_one_letter_code
_entity_poly.pdbx_strand_id
1 'polypeptide(L)'
;MIHIVFNEPDVEVLKKAIELDETLQGEVIQIKDDYAVGPIKDIYTEEGMEARKQWWREVLAGGDYEGKVDAGEVDDMKTVVDLIVQLARTPDELVYIWAAQNKHDVSGYYWLMSQLKDFQGRLYILYLNNLPFINEKGLIFYPEWLSHIPPKEFLKAKKLARPITLSEFEVDPDEWTRLQNEEKGVRLLEGGKKLGQKDYDFYDEDLKKFITNDWQKASKIIHNFLNKSKNTTGDAFILWRLKQILAGGNYDVQGELKGMKDFEVKGKSAQAAAVTEEAQQ
;
A
#
# COMPACT_ATOMS: atom_id res chain seq x y z
N MET A 1 -19.54 4.99 -16.68
CA MET A 1 -19.22 4.66 -15.27
C MET A 1 -17.71 4.65 -15.15
N ILE A 2 -17.18 5.10 -14.02
CA ILE A 2 -15.75 4.99 -13.71
C ILE A 2 -15.61 4.16 -12.44
N HIS A 3 -14.68 3.20 -12.44
CA HIS A 3 -14.33 2.41 -11.29
C HIS A 3 -12.93 2.76 -10.83
N ILE A 4 -12.75 2.97 -9.53
CA ILE A 4 -11.45 3.25 -8.93
C ILE A 4 -11.07 2.13 -7.99
N VAL A 5 -9.87 1.60 -8.17
CA VAL A 5 -9.22 0.60 -7.32
C VAL A 5 -7.84 1.10 -6.89
N PHE A 6 -7.25 0.47 -5.87
CA PHE A 6 -5.96 0.90 -5.30
C PHE A 6 -4.83 -0.10 -5.50
N ASN A 7 -5.13 -1.28 -6.07
CA ASN A 7 -4.14 -2.33 -6.28
C ASN A 7 -4.25 -2.92 -7.69
N GLU A 8 -3.11 -3.29 -8.29
CA GLU A 8 -3.03 -3.76 -9.68
C GLU A 8 -3.84 -5.05 -9.92
N PRO A 9 -3.79 -6.09 -9.04
CA PRO A 9 -4.59 -7.29 -9.23
C PRO A 9 -6.10 -7.02 -9.21
N ASP A 10 -6.53 -5.93 -8.58
CA ASP A 10 -7.94 -5.56 -8.47
C ASP A 10 -8.47 -4.98 -9.79
N VAL A 11 -7.59 -4.40 -10.62
CA VAL A 11 -7.94 -3.99 -12.00
C VAL A 11 -8.36 -5.19 -12.82
N GLU A 12 -7.57 -6.25 -12.78
CA GLU A 12 -7.77 -7.44 -13.60
C GLU A 12 -9.02 -8.24 -13.19
N VAL A 13 -9.28 -8.37 -11.88
CA VAL A 13 -10.50 -9.04 -11.41
C VAL A 13 -11.75 -8.23 -11.77
N LEU A 14 -11.68 -6.89 -11.72
CA LEU A 14 -12.81 -6.03 -12.02
C LEU A 14 -13.10 -6.01 -13.52
N LYS A 15 -12.08 -5.97 -14.39
CA LYS A 15 -12.26 -6.14 -15.84
C LYS A 15 -12.97 -7.44 -16.18
N LYS A 16 -12.57 -8.56 -15.55
CA LYS A 16 -13.27 -9.85 -15.71
C LYS A 16 -14.72 -9.79 -15.22
N ALA A 17 -15.01 -9.04 -14.16
CA ALA A 17 -16.38 -8.86 -13.71
C ALA A 17 -17.22 -8.04 -14.71
N ILE A 18 -16.62 -7.02 -15.34
CA ILE A 18 -17.24 -6.19 -16.38
C ILE A 18 -17.56 -7.01 -17.64
N GLU A 19 -16.68 -7.94 -18.03
CA GLU A 19 -16.92 -8.88 -19.13
C GLU A 19 -18.13 -9.81 -18.86
N LEU A 20 -18.39 -10.14 -17.60
CA LEU A 20 -19.48 -11.02 -17.20
C LEU A 20 -20.82 -10.29 -17.05
N ASP A 21 -20.83 -8.97 -16.86
CA ASP A 21 -22.04 -8.20 -16.60
C ASP A 21 -21.95 -6.79 -17.20
N GLU A 22 -22.77 -6.54 -18.24
CA GLU A 22 -22.83 -5.25 -18.93
C GLU A 22 -23.26 -4.08 -18.03
N THR A 23 -23.91 -4.34 -16.91
CA THR A 23 -24.28 -3.26 -15.98
C THR A 23 -23.06 -2.67 -15.28
N LEU A 24 -21.92 -3.37 -15.24
CA LEU A 24 -20.65 -2.87 -14.73
C LEU A 24 -19.82 -2.13 -15.79
N GLN A 25 -20.32 -1.96 -17.03
CA GLN A 25 -19.54 -1.31 -18.09
C GLN A 25 -19.05 0.09 -17.68
N GLY A 26 -17.74 0.26 -17.78
CA GLY A 26 -17.06 1.45 -17.32
C GLY A 26 -15.55 1.32 -17.41
N GLU A 27 -14.88 2.47 -17.29
CA GLU A 27 -13.43 2.54 -17.21
C GLU A 27 -12.95 2.06 -15.83
N VAL A 28 -11.83 1.35 -15.78
CA VAL A 28 -11.19 0.96 -14.51
C VAL A 28 -9.89 1.75 -14.38
N ILE A 29 -9.84 2.62 -13.38
CA ILE A 29 -8.70 3.47 -13.04
C ILE A 29 -8.07 2.94 -11.75
N GLN A 30 -6.75 2.87 -11.72
CA GLN A 30 -5.99 2.54 -10.53
C GLN A 30 -5.28 3.78 -9.99
N ILE A 31 -5.39 3.99 -8.68
CA ILE A 31 -4.44 4.81 -7.93
C ILE A 31 -3.31 3.89 -7.48
N LYS A 32 -2.09 4.13 -7.98
CA LYS A 32 -1.00 3.16 -7.98
C LYS A 32 -0.10 3.23 -6.75
N ASP A 33 0.06 4.41 -6.15
CA ASP A 33 0.98 4.61 -5.03
C ASP A 33 0.48 3.92 -3.74
N ASP A 34 1.41 3.53 -2.87
CA ASP A 34 1.09 2.99 -1.54
C ASP A 34 1.17 4.09 -0.48
N TYR A 35 0.05 4.80 -0.31
CA TYR A 35 -0.09 5.83 0.72
C TYR A 35 -0.13 5.26 2.15
N ALA A 36 -0.08 3.94 2.36
CA ALA A 36 0.06 3.38 3.70
C ALA A 36 1.47 3.53 4.27
N VAL A 37 2.46 3.87 3.43
CA VAL A 37 3.85 4.09 3.84
C VAL A 37 4.40 5.40 3.28
N GLY A 38 5.49 5.87 3.88
CA GLY A 38 6.22 7.05 3.41
C GLY A 38 5.63 8.38 3.87
N PRO A 39 6.29 9.49 3.50
CA PRO A 39 5.84 10.82 3.86
C PRO A 39 4.56 11.17 3.08
N ILE A 40 3.65 11.87 3.77
CA ILE A 40 2.43 12.43 3.19
C ILE A 40 2.20 13.88 3.65
N LYS A 41 3.19 14.50 4.31
CA LYS A 41 3.09 15.90 4.68
C LYS A 41 3.06 16.75 3.41
N ASP A 42 2.13 17.70 3.38
CA ASP A 42 1.92 18.62 2.25
C ASP A 42 1.77 17.87 0.91
N ILE A 43 1.17 16.67 0.91
CA ILE A 43 1.17 15.73 -0.23
C ILE A 43 0.49 16.25 -1.50
N TYR A 44 -0.25 17.36 -1.40
CA TYR A 44 -0.91 18.03 -2.52
C TYR A 44 -0.14 19.26 -3.04
N THR A 45 1.01 19.57 -2.45
CA THR A 45 1.92 20.66 -2.87
C THR A 45 3.05 20.11 -3.72
N GLU A 46 3.71 20.96 -4.50
CA GLU A 46 4.88 20.57 -5.29
C GLU A 46 5.99 20.02 -4.40
N GLU A 47 6.22 20.66 -3.24
CA GLU A 47 7.22 20.27 -2.27
C GLU A 47 6.95 18.88 -1.67
N GLY A 48 5.71 18.62 -1.22
CA GLY A 48 5.35 17.32 -0.64
C GLY A 48 5.35 16.18 -1.67
N MET A 49 4.90 16.47 -2.90
CA MET A 49 4.97 15.51 -4.00
C MET A 49 6.42 15.13 -4.34
N GLU A 50 7.33 16.11 -4.42
CA GLU A 50 8.74 15.82 -4.68
C GLU A 50 9.42 15.11 -3.50
N ALA A 51 9.09 15.49 -2.25
CA ALA A 51 9.58 14.78 -1.07
C ALA A 51 9.18 13.30 -1.08
N ARG A 52 7.95 12.98 -1.50
CA ARG A 52 7.50 11.60 -1.63
C ARG A 52 8.21 10.85 -2.77
N LYS A 53 8.40 11.49 -3.93
CA LYS A 53 9.19 10.91 -5.04
C LYS A 53 10.61 10.60 -4.59
N GLN A 54 11.26 11.55 -3.91
CA GLN A 54 12.61 11.38 -3.39
C GLN A 54 12.69 10.23 -2.39
N TRP A 55 11.73 10.13 -1.47
CA TRP A 55 11.64 9.01 -0.55
C TRP A 55 11.50 7.67 -1.28
N TRP A 56 10.64 7.59 -2.32
CA TRP A 56 10.55 6.37 -3.12
C TRP A 56 11.85 6.04 -3.88
N ARG A 57 12.60 7.04 -4.38
CA ARG A 57 13.93 6.80 -4.97
C ARG A 57 14.87 6.12 -3.98
N GLU A 58 14.86 6.55 -2.73
CA GLU A 58 15.68 5.96 -1.65
C GLU A 58 15.23 4.54 -1.29
N VAL A 59 13.91 4.30 -1.22
CA VAL A 59 13.35 2.97 -0.92
C VAL A 59 13.68 1.96 -2.02
N LEU A 60 13.61 2.39 -3.29
CA LEU A 60 13.80 1.52 -4.45
C LEU A 60 15.27 1.42 -4.90
N ALA A 61 16.17 2.21 -4.32
CA ALA A 61 17.59 2.26 -4.70
C ALA A 61 18.29 0.89 -4.63
N GLY A 62 18.96 0.54 -5.73
CA GLY A 62 19.63 -0.74 -5.92
C GLY A 62 18.71 -1.96 -5.90
N GLY A 63 17.38 -1.83 -5.86
CA GLY A 63 16.45 -2.97 -5.89
C GLY A 63 15.95 -3.30 -7.30
N ASP A 64 15.08 -4.31 -7.40
CA ASP A 64 14.46 -4.73 -8.68
C ASP A 64 13.61 -3.61 -9.33
N TYR A 65 13.25 -2.57 -8.56
CA TYR A 65 12.42 -1.45 -8.99
C TYR A 65 13.20 -0.12 -9.09
N GLU A 66 14.54 -0.16 -9.08
CA GLU A 66 15.37 1.02 -9.24
C GLU A 66 15.02 1.78 -10.54
N GLY A 67 14.93 3.12 -10.46
CA GLY A 67 14.58 3.98 -11.58
C GLY A 67 13.07 4.07 -11.90
N LYS A 68 12.21 3.27 -11.26
CA LYS A 68 10.75 3.29 -11.50
C LYS A 68 10.10 4.66 -11.25
N VAL A 69 10.61 5.41 -10.27
CA VAL A 69 10.15 6.79 -9.98
C VAL A 69 10.44 7.71 -11.17
N ASP A 70 11.66 7.66 -11.69
CA ASP A 70 12.11 8.56 -12.76
C ASP A 70 11.54 8.18 -14.14
N ALA A 71 11.14 6.92 -14.31
CA ALA A 71 10.39 6.46 -15.47
C ALA A 71 8.95 7.00 -15.53
N GLY A 72 8.44 7.61 -14.43
CA GLY A 72 7.09 8.18 -14.37
C GLY A 72 5.98 7.13 -14.42
N GLU A 73 6.24 5.89 -14.01
CA GLU A 73 5.25 4.80 -14.04
C GLU A 73 4.08 5.01 -13.07
N VAL A 74 4.31 5.81 -12.02
CA VAL A 74 3.36 6.19 -10.98
C VAL A 74 3.19 7.71 -11.00
N ASP A 75 2.03 8.16 -11.46
CA ASP A 75 1.62 9.58 -11.46
C ASP A 75 0.13 9.67 -11.15
N ASP A 76 -0.21 9.42 -9.88
CA ASP A 76 -1.59 9.43 -9.42
C ASP A 76 -2.19 10.84 -9.45
N MET A 77 -1.37 11.88 -9.28
CA MET A 77 -1.83 13.27 -9.37
C MET A 77 -2.31 13.60 -10.78
N LYS A 78 -1.53 13.24 -11.81
CA LYS A 78 -2.01 13.33 -13.20
C LYS A 78 -3.29 12.52 -13.40
N THR A 79 -3.35 11.29 -12.87
CA THR A 79 -4.52 10.42 -12.97
C THR A 79 -5.77 11.08 -12.37
N VAL A 80 -5.65 11.72 -11.20
CA VAL A 80 -6.77 12.44 -10.56
C VAL A 80 -7.13 13.72 -11.32
N VAL A 81 -6.16 14.47 -11.85
CA VAL A 81 -6.44 15.64 -12.69
C VAL A 81 -7.24 15.24 -13.93
N ASP A 82 -6.83 14.17 -14.62
CA ASP A 82 -7.52 13.67 -15.80
C ASP A 82 -8.96 13.22 -15.45
N LEU A 83 -9.14 12.54 -14.30
CA LEU A 83 -10.45 12.17 -13.76
C LEU A 83 -11.33 13.40 -13.49
N ILE A 84 -10.81 14.43 -12.82
CA ILE A 84 -11.54 15.67 -12.52
C ILE A 84 -12.00 16.35 -13.81
N VAL A 85 -11.12 16.42 -14.82
CA VAL A 85 -11.46 16.99 -16.14
C VAL A 85 -12.57 16.19 -16.83
N GLN A 86 -12.51 14.86 -16.78
CA GLN A 86 -13.55 13.98 -17.33
C GLN A 86 -14.89 14.19 -16.63
N LEU A 87 -14.91 14.23 -15.29
CA LEU A 87 -16.12 14.45 -14.51
C LEU A 87 -16.73 15.84 -14.76
N ALA A 88 -15.90 16.86 -14.95
CA ALA A 88 -16.37 18.21 -15.29
C ALA A 88 -17.02 18.27 -16.69
N ARG A 89 -16.57 17.45 -17.64
CA ARG A 89 -17.11 17.40 -19.01
C ARG A 89 -18.34 16.52 -19.15
N THR A 90 -18.53 15.53 -18.27
CA THR A 90 -19.62 14.56 -18.35
C THR A 90 -20.44 14.59 -17.06
N PRO A 91 -21.47 15.45 -16.94
CA PRO A 91 -22.19 15.68 -15.68
C PRO A 91 -22.85 14.44 -15.07
N ASP A 92 -23.30 13.49 -15.91
CA ASP A 92 -23.99 12.28 -15.47
C ASP A 92 -23.04 11.12 -15.15
N GLU A 93 -21.72 11.32 -15.30
CA GLU A 93 -20.73 10.27 -15.03
C GLU A 93 -20.62 10.00 -13.52
N LEU A 94 -20.68 8.71 -13.15
CA LEU A 94 -20.63 8.24 -11.76
C LEU A 94 -19.33 7.49 -11.50
N VAL A 95 -18.75 7.74 -10.33
CA VAL A 95 -17.51 7.08 -9.87
C VAL A 95 -17.85 6.07 -8.78
N TYR A 96 -17.36 4.85 -8.93
CA TYR A 96 -17.45 3.77 -7.95
C TYR A 96 -16.06 3.46 -7.41
N ILE A 97 -15.82 3.86 -6.17
CA ILE A 97 -14.59 3.56 -5.45
C ILE A 97 -14.74 2.20 -4.76
N TRP A 98 -13.86 1.27 -5.10
CA TRP A 98 -13.79 -0.05 -4.48
C TRP A 98 -12.64 -0.06 -3.50
N ALA A 99 -12.94 -0.28 -2.23
CA ALA A 99 -11.94 -0.34 -1.18
C ALA A 99 -12.13 -1.60 -0.33
N ALA A 100 -11.06 -2.39 -0.22
CA ALA A 100 -10.98 -3.51 0.70
C ALA A 100 -10.60 -3.05 2.12
N GLN A 101 -10.81 -3.93 3.11
CA GLN A 101 -10.51 -3.66 4.51
C GLN A 101 -9.00 -3.82 4.79
N ASN A 102 -8.18 -3.04 4.12
CA ASN A 102 -6.74 -3.01 4.31
C ASN A 102 -6.21 -1.57 4.32
N LYS A 103 -5.01 -1.37 4.86
CA LYS A 103 -4.39 -0.06 5.01
C LYS A 103 -4.06 0.63 3.68
N HIS A 104 -3.78 -0.14 2.62
CA HIS A 104 -3.38 0.39 1.32
C HIS A 104 -4.57 1.09 0.65
N ASP A 105 -5.69 0.36 0.50
CA ASP A 105 -6.94 0.87 -0.04
C ASP A 105 -7.49 2.04 0.78
N VAL A 106 -7.49 1.93 2.12
CA VAL A 106 -8.03 2.98 3.00
C VAL A 106 -7.18 4.26 2.93
N SER A 107 -5.85 4.14 2.84
CA SER A 107 -4.97 5.31 2.68
C SER A 107 -5.14 5.95 1.31
N GLY A 108 -5.22 5.14 0.24
CA GLY A 108 -5.50 5.64 -1.11
C GLY A 108 -6.87 6.31 -1.22
N TYR A 109 -7.89 5.77 -0.56
CA TYR A 109 -9.20 6.37 -0.47
C TYR A 109 -9.17 7.75 0.17
N TYR A 110 -8.50 7.90 1.31
CA TYR A 110 -8.37 9.22 1.97
C TYR A 110 -7.60 10.23 1.13
N TRP A 111 -6.52 9.78 0.51
CA TRP A 111 -5.75 10.62 -0.39
C TRP A 111 -6.59 11.11 -1.59
N LEU A 112 -7.40 10.22 -2.18
CA LEU A 112 -8.26 10.52 -3.32
C LEU A 112 -9.42 11.44 -2.96
N MET A 113 -10.13 11.14 -1.86
CA MET A 113 -11.35 11.86 -1.46
C MET A 113 -11.12 13.33 -1.17
N SER A 114 -9.94 13.68 -0.66
CA SER A 114 -9.55 15.06 -0.37
C SER A 114 -9.52 15.96 -1.62
N GLN A 115 -9.56 15.38 -2.82
CA GLN A 115 -9.44 16.08 -4.10
C GLN A 115 -10.76 16.10 -4.91
N LEU A 116 -11.78 15.34 -4.49
CA LEU A 116 -13.02 15.13 -5.27
C LEU A 116 -14.27 15.75 -4.64
N LYS A 117 -14.11 16.72 -3.73
CA LYS A 117 -15.22 17.34 -2.98
C LYS A 117 -16.29 17.96 -3.87
N ASP A 118 -15.89 18.59 -4.98
CA ASP A 118 -16.81 19.26 -5.92
C ASP A 118 -17.72 18.29 -6.69
N PHE A 119 -17.41 16.99 -6.65
CA PHE A 119 -18.18 15.94 -7.32
C PHE A 119 -19.07 15.15 -6.34
N GLN A 120 -19.40 15.76 -5.21
CA GLN A 120 -20.34 15.20 -4.27
C GLN A 120 -21.67 14.78 -4.93
N GLY A 121 -22.22 13.66 -4.48
CA GLY A 121 -23.43 13.06 -5.05
C GLY A 121 -23.16 12.18 -6.27
N ARG A 122 -21.94 12.24 -6.85
CA ARG A 122 -21.51 11.40 -7.98
C ARG A 122 -20.52 10.31 -7.59
N LEU A 123 -20.01 10.35 -6.36
CA LEU A 123 -19.09 9.35 -5.82
C LEU A 123 -19.86 8.32 -4.99
N TYR A 124 -19.66 7.05 -5.34
CA TYR A 124 -20.15 5.89 -4.64
C TYR A 124 -18.96 5.13 -4.08
N ILE A 125 -19.11 4.59 -2.88
CA ILE A 125 -18.12 3.71 -2.28
C ILE A 125 -18.72 2.33 -2.05
N LEU A 126 -17.93 1.32 -2.39
CA LEU A 126 -18.06 -0.01 -1.86
C LEU A 126 -16.87 -0.28 -0.95
N TYR A 127 -17.15 -0.39 0.35
CA TYR A 127 -16.15 -0.73 1.35
C TYR A 127 -16.37 -2.13 1.91
N LEU A 128 -15.40 -3.03 1.76
CA LEU A 128 -15.47 -4.44 2.20
C LEU A 128 -15.34 -4.61 3.73
N ASN A 129 -16.04 -3.80 4.51
CA ASN A 129 -16.00 -3.91 5.97
C ASN A 129 -16.77 -5.14 6.45
N ASN A 130 -16.06 -6.25 6.67
CA ASN A 130 -16.64 -7.53 7.11
C ASN A 130 -17.81 -8.03 6.24
N LEU A 131 -17.77 -7.75 4.93
CA LEU A 131 -18.79 -8.24 4.01
C LEU A 131 -18.50 -9.71 3.63
N PRO A 132 -19.47 -10.62 3.74
CA PRO A 132 -19.28 -12.02 3.40
C PRO A 132 -19.39 -12.24 1.88
N PHE A 133 -18.48 -13.04 1.32
CA PHE A 133 -18.47 -13.45 -0.09
C PHE A 133 -18.45 -14.97 -0.20
N ILE A 134 -18.84 -15.47 -1.37
CA ILE A 134 -18.84 -16.90 -1.68
C ILE A 134 -17.65 -17.22 -2.59
N ASN A 135 -16.78 -18.14 -2.15
CA ASN A 135 -15.64 -18.57 -2.96
C ASN A 135 -16.06 -19.55 -4.07
N GLU A 136 -15.10 -20.01 -4.89
CA GLU A 136 -15.36 -20.94 -5.99
C GLU A 136 -15.99 -22.27 -5.53
N LYS A 137 -15.76 -22.67 -4.27
CA LYS A 137 -16.31 -23.90 -3.66
C LYS A 137 -17.68 -23.69 -3.01
N GLY A 138 -18.26 -22.49 -3.10
CA GLY A 138 -19.55 -22.19 -2.48
C GLY A 138 -19.48 -21.88 -0.98
N LEU A 139 -18.28 -21.70 -0.40
CA LEU A 139 -18.10 -21.42 1.02
C LEU A 139 -18.02 -19.91 1.29
N ILE A 140 -18.54 -19.49 2.45
CA ILE A 140 -18.47 -18.10 2.91
C ILE A 140 -17.06 -17.77 3.37
N PHE A 141 -16.55 -16.62 2.95
CA PHE A 141 -15.28 -16.05 3.41
C PHE A 141 -15.35 -14.51 3.46
N TYR A 142 -14.38 -13.90 4.12
CA TYR A 142 -14.25 -12.45 4.27
C TYR A 142 -12.94 -12.01 3.59
N PRO A 143 -13.00 -11.35 2.42
CA PRO A 143 -11.82 -10.96 1.66
C PRO A 143 -11.10 -9.76 2.28
N GLU A 144 -9.76 -9.85 2.36
CA GLU A 144 -8.89 -8.72 2.70
C GLU A 144 -8.50 -7.85 1.48
N TRP A 145 -8.66 -8.41 0.27
CA TRP A 145 -8.32 -7.79 -1.01
C TRP A 145 -9.45 -8.04 -2.01
N LEU A 146 -9.71 -7.08 -2.91
CA LEU A 146 -10.76 -7.22 -3.93
C LEU A 146 -10.43 -8.37 -4.89
N SER A 147 -9.17 -8.56 -5.25
CA SER A 147 -8.67 -9.67 -6.07
C SER A 147 -8.88 -11.07 -5.50
N HIS A 148 -9.22 -11.19 -4.20
CA HIS A 148 -9.64 -12.48 -3.62
C HIS A 148 -11.10 -12.81 -3.93
N ILE A 149 -11.90 -11.85 -4.40
CA ILE A 149 -13.32 -12.03 -4.72
C ILE A 149 -13.45 -12.63 -6.12
N PRO A 150 -14.22 -13.72 -6.30
CA PRO A 150 -14.52 -14.22 -7.65
C PRO A 150 -15.26 -13.16 -8.49
N PRO A 151 -14.92 -12.97 -9.78
CA PRO A 151 -15.53 -11.94 -10.64
C PRO A 151 -17.07 -11.92 -10.61
N LYS A 152 -17.72 -13.09 -10.61
CA LYS A 152 -19.19 -13.22 -10.56
C LYS A 152 -19.85 -12.61 -9.30
N GLU A 153 -19.10 -12.47 -8.20
CA GLU A 153 -19.63 -11.91 -6.97
C GLU A 153 -19.60 -10.36 -6.96
N PHE A 154 -18.87 -9.72 -7.87
CA PHE A 154 -18.81 -8.26 -7.97
C PHE A 154 -20.16 -7.63 -8.34
N LEU A 155 -21.04 -8.35 -9.03
CA LEU A 155 -22.41 -7.90 -9.30
C LEU A 155 -23.19 -7.67 -7.99
N LYS A 156 -23.10 -8.62 -7.06
CA LYS A 156 -23.75 -8.50 -5.75
C LYS A 156 -23.09 -7.40 -4.94
N ALA A 157 -21.76 -7.32 -5.00
CA ALA A 157 -20.98 -6.28 -4.34
C ALA A 157 -21.45 -4.90 -4.79
N LYS A 158 -21.56 -4.64 -6.11
CA LYS A 158 -21.99 -3.35 -6.66
C LYS A 158 -23.32 -2.86 -6.09
N LYS A 159 -24.28 -3.76 -5.82
CA LYS A 159 -25.58 -3.40 -5.22
C LYS A 159 -25.45 -2.89 -3.77
N LEU A 160 -24.33 -3.16 -3.11
CA LEU A 160 -23.99 -2.66 -1.78
C LEU A 160 -23.23 -1.33 -1.83
N ALA A 161 -22.81 -0.89 -3.02
CA ALA A 161 -22.20 0.43 -3.18
C ALA A 161 -23.24 1.50 -2.81
N ARG A 162 -22.80 2.47 -2.00
CA ARG A 162 -23.64 3.56 -1.52
C ARG A 162 -23.02 4.90 -1.89
N PRO A 163 -23.82 5.97 -2.02
CA PRO A 163 -23.25 7.30 -2.15
C PRO A 163 -22.38 7.62 -0.93
N ILE A 164 -21.27 8.31 -1.18
CA ILE A 164 -20.47 8.90 -0.11
C ILE A 164 -21.25 10.06 0.48
N THR A 165 -21.39 10.07 1.81
CA THR A 165 -22.24 11.02 2.52
C THR A 165 -21.57 12.39 2.67
N LEU A 166 -22.37 13.44 2.88
CA LEU A 166 -21.88 14.78 3.22
C LEU A 166 -20.90 14.77 4.39
N SER A 167 -21.23 14.04 5.45
CA SER A 167 -20.36 13.92 6.62
C SER A 167 -19.02 13.27 6.28
N GLU A 168 -18.96 12.30 5.37
CA GLU A 168 -17.69 11.69 4.95
C GLU A 168 -16.84 12.66 4.13
N PHE A 169 -17.44 13.49 3.27
CA PHE A 169 -16.72 14.55 2.55
C PHE A 169 -16.15 15.65 3.44
N GLU A 170 -16.64 15.78 4.68
CA GLU A 170 -16.11 16.71 5.67
C GLU A 170 -15.07 16.02 6.57
N VAL A 171 -15.40 14.86 7.13
CA VAL A 171 -14.60 14.19 8.16
C VAL A 171 -13.39 13.45 7.58
N ASP A 172 -13.53 12.80 6.42
CA ASP A 172 -12.44 11.99 5.87
C ASP A 172 -11.23 12.84 5.44
N PRO A 173 -11.40 14.01 4.77
CA PRO A 173 -10.28 14.91 4.47
C PRO A 173 -9.63 15.52 5.73
N ASP A 174 -10.42 15.81 6.77
CA ASP A 174 -9.90 16.31 8.05
C ASP A 174 -9.04 15.24 8.75
N GLU A 175 -9.51 13.99 8.77
CA GLU A 175 -8.75 12.85 9.30
C GLU A 175 -7.46 12.62 8.49
N TRP A 176 -7.52 12.72 7.16
CA TRP A 176 -6.33 12.63 6.32
C TRP A 176 -5.35 13.76 6.63
N THR A 177 -5.82 15.00 6.75
CA THR A 177 -5.01 16.17 7.11
C THR A 177 -4.36 16.00 8.48
N ARG A 178 -5.08 15.44 9.46
CA ARG A 178 -4.52 15.10 10.77
C ARG A 178 -3.34 14.13 10.63
N LEU A 179 -3.50 13.07 9.82
CA LEU A 179 -2.43 12.09 9.57
C LEU A 179 -1.21 12.74 8.89
N GLN A 180 -1.41 13.68 7.97
CA GLN A 180 -0.32 14.41 7.31
C GLN A 180 0.56 15.17 8.31
N ASN A 181 -0.05 15.73 9.35
CA ASN A 181 0.62 16.56 10.35
C ASN A 181 1.31 15.76 11.48
N GLU A 182 1.10 14.45 11.58
CA GLU A 182 1.83 13.61 12.56
C GLU A 182 3.21 13.18 12.05
N GLU A 183 3.47 13.31 10.74
CA GLU A 183 4.78 13.08 10.12
C GLU A 183 5.39 11.69 10.39
N LYS A 184 4.53 10.66 10.47
CA LYS A 184 4.92 9.27 10.65
C LYS A 184 5.01 8.52 9.32
N GLY A 185 5.79 7.43 9.30
CA GLY A 185 6.16 6.72 8.07
C GLY A 185 5.32 5.49 7.73
N VAL A 186 4.54 4.96 8.68
CA VAL A 186 3.74 3.74 8.50
C VAL A 186 2.33 3.97 9.03
N ARG A 187 1.32 3.64 8.23
CA ARG A 187 -0.10 3.65 8.61
C ARG A 187 -0.62 2.24 8.77
N LEU A 188 -1.43 2.01 9.80
CA LEU A 188 -2.03 0.73 10.11
C LEU A 188 -3.54 0.89 10.20
N LEU A 189 -4.27 -0.08 9.65
CA LEU A 189 -5.72 -0.12 9.80
C LEU A 189 -6.08 -0.63 11.20
N GLU A 190 -6.74 0.22 11.99
CA GLU A 190 -7.17 -0.10 13.36
C GLU A 190 -8.64 -0.55 13.44
N GLY A 191 -9.35 -0.56 12.30
CA GLY A 191 -10.74 -0.99 12.18
C GLY A 191 -11.63 0.06 11.53
N GLY A 192 -12.71 -0.38 10.86
CA GLY A 192 -13.49 0.53 10.01
C GLY A 192 -12.57 1.19 8.98
N LYS A 193 -12.59 2.53 8.87
CA LYS A 193 -11.63 3.32 8.07
C LYS A 193 -10.52 3.98 8.95
N LYS A 194 -10.42 3.65 10.24
CA LYS A 194 -9.49 4.34 11.15
C LYS A 194 -8.05 3.91 10.89
N LEU A 195 -7.17 4.89 10.64
CA LEU A 195 -5.73 4.66 10.49
C LEU A 195 -4.99 5.16 11.74
N GLY A 196 -4.16 4.29 12.32
CA GLY A 196 -3.13 4.68 13.28
C GLY A 196 -1.78 4.86 12.57
N GLN A 197 -0.85 5.60 13.17
CA GLN A 197 0.49 5.79 12.61
C GLN A 197 1.63 5.33 13.51
N LYS A 198 2.72 4.90 12.89
CA LYS A 198 3.95 4.40 13.50
C LYS A 198 5.17 4.94 12.75
N ASP A 199 6.31 4.94 13.42
CA ASP A 199 7.59 5.31 12.83
C ASP A 199 8.03 4.30 11.76
N TYR A 200 9.00 4.68 10.94
CA TYR A 200 9.50 3.84 9.84
C TYR A 200 10.06 2.49 10.31
N ASP A 201 10.56 2.42 11.54
CA ASP A 201 11.14 1.24 12.16
C ASP A 201 10.10 0.28 12.77
N PHE A 202 8.80 0.54 12.61
CA PHE A 202 7.72 -0.27 13.19
C PHE A 202 7.87 -1.77 12.95
N TYR A 203 8.32 -2.17 11.76
CA TYR A 203 8.46 -3.57 11.38
C TYR A 203 9.80 -4.17 11.77
N ASP A 204 10.78 -3.38 12.22
CA ASP A 204 12.17 -3.81 12.36
C ASP A 204 12.34 -4.92 13.40
N GLU A 205 11.70 -4.79 14.57
CA GLU A 205 11.79 -5.80 15.63
C GLU A 205 11.19 -7.15 15.22
N ASP A 206 10.10 -7.14 14.46
CA ASP A 206 9.51 -8.36 13.94
C ASP A 206 10.33 -8.93 12.78
N LEU A 207 10.90 -8.08 11.92
CA LEU A 207 11.77 -8.47 10.81
C LEU A 207 13.06 -9.14 11.30
N LYS A 208 13.68 -8.60 12.36
CA LYS A 208 14.91 -9.16 12.97
C LYS A 208 14.72 -10.60 13.45
N LYS A 209 13.52 -11.00 13.88
CA LYS A 209 13.22 -12.37 14.34
C LYS A 209 13.37 -13.42 13.23
N PHE A 210 13.35 -13.00 11.97
CA PHE A 210 13.52 -13.88 10.82
C PHE A 210 14.98 -14.04 10.37
N ILE A 211 15.91 -13.27 10.97
CA ILE A 211 17.34 -13.40 10.72
C ILE A 211 17.92 -14.43 11.69
N THR A 212 18.45 -15.53 11.18
CA THR A 212 19.07 -16.58 12.00
C THR A 212 20.60 -16.44 12.06
N ASN A 213 21.26 -17.32 12.82
CA ASN A 213 22.72 -17.39 12.88
C ASN A 213 23.34 -18.11 11.66
N ASP A 214 22.52 -18.61 10.75
CA ASP A 214 22.95 -19.21 9.48
C ASP A 214 22.77 -18.23 8.34
N TRP A 215 23.57 -18.37 7.28
CA TRP A 215 23.42 -17.55 6.09
C TRP A 215 22.05 -17.75 5.43
N GLN A 216 21.34 -16.64 5.23
CA GLN A 216 20.04 -16.62 4.59
C GLN A 216 19.98 -15.53 3.54
N LYS A 217 19.48 -15.85 2.33
CA LYS A 217 19.12 -14.85 1.32
C LYS A 217 18.11 -13.86 1.88
N ALA A 218 18.30 -12.57 1.58
CA ALA A 218 17.37 -11.52 1.99
C ALA A 218 15.93 -11.81 1.52
N SER A 219 15.76 -12.33 0.31
CA SER A 219 14.47 -12.75 -0.24
C SER A 219 13.76 -13.78 0.63
N LYS A 220 14.49 -14.72 1.24
CA LYS A 220 13.94 -15.72 2.15
C LYS A 220 13.50 -15.09 3.47
N ILE A 221 14.29 -14.17 4.01
CA ILE A 221 13.95 -13.42 5.24
C ILE A 221 12.68 -12.61 5.02
N ILE A 222 12.63 -11.81 3.95
CA ILE A 222 11.49 -10.95 3.59
C ILE A 222 10.24 -11.80 3.33
N HIS A 223 10.35 -12.87 2.55
CA HIS A 223 9.22 -13.76 2.27
C HIS A 223 8.67 -14.41 3.55
N ASN A 224 9.54 -14.86 4.46
CA ASN A 224 9.10 -15.42 5.73
C ASN A 224 8.39 -14.38 6.59
N PHE A 225 8.90 -13.14 6.64
CA PHE A 225 8.25 -12.04 7.34
C PHE A 225 6.87 -11.75 6.75
N LEU A 226 6.76 -11.56 5.43
CA LEU A 226 5.50 -11.24 4.76
C LEU A 226 4.42 -12.33 4.92
N ASN A 227 4.81 -13.60 5.07
CA ASN A 227 3.86 -14.70 5.24
C ASN A 227 3.45 -14.98 6.70
N LYS A 228 4.31 -14.64 7.67
CA LYS A 228 4.13 -15.05 9.07
C LYS A 228 3.81 -13.90 10.01
N SER A 229 4.16 -12.67 9.64
CA SER A 229 3.87 -11.49 10.44
C SER A 229 2.41 -11.09 10.30
N LYS A 230 1.80 -10.68 11.41
CA LYS A 230 0.40 -10.20 11.43
C LYS A 230 0.22 -8.91 10.63
N ASN A 231 1.19 -7.99 10.75
CA ASN A 231 1.19 -6.73 10.02
C ASN A 231 2.36 -6.75 9.04
N THR A 232 2.06 -6.50 7.77
CA THR A 232 3.04 -6.51 6.67
C THR A 232 2.81 -5.31 5.75
N THR A 233 3.67 -5.10 4.76
CA THR A 233 3.53 -4.07 3.70
C THR A 233 4.26 -4.58 2.45
N GLY A 234 4.47 -3.73 1.44
CA GLY A 234 5.19 -4.09 0.22
C GLY A 234 6.62 -4.58 0.49
N ASP A 235 7.06 -5.53 -0.32
CA ASP A 235 8.40 -6.13 -0.27
C ASP A 235 9.52 -5.08 -0.45
N ALA A 236 9.33 -4.08 -1.30
CA ALA A 236 10.25 -2.97 -1.51
C ALA A 236 10.51 -2.18 -0.21
N PHE A 237 9.46 -1.83 0.53
CA PHE A 237 9.60 -1.13 1.81
C PHE A 237 10.31 -2.02 2.84
N ILE A 238 9.96 -3.31 2.92
CA ILE A 238 10.61 -4.26 3.84
C ILE A 238 12.08 -4.49 3.48
N LEU A 239 12.43 -4.54 2.20
CA LEU A 239 13.82 -4.60 1.74
C LEU A 239 14.59 -3.35 2.17
N TRP A 240 14.00 -2.17 2.00
CA TRP A 240 14.61 -0.92 2.47
C TRP A 240 14.84 -0.95 3.99
N ARG A 241 13.85 -1.38 4.79
CA ARG A 241 14.02 -1.55 6.24
C ARG A 241 15.11 -2.55 6.60
N LEU A 242 15.18 -3.68 5.89
CA LEU A 242 16.25 -4.65 6.09
C LEU A 242 17.61 -4.01 5.85
N LYS A 243 17.80 -3.24 4.77
CA LYS A 243 19.06 -2.52 4.52
C LYS A 243 19.40 -1.54 5.65
N GLN A 244 18.41 -0.81 6.19
CA GLN A 244 18.61 0.10 7.33
C GLN A 244 19.04 -0.65 8.60
N ILE A 245 18.45 -1.81 8.90
CA ILE A 245 18.85 -2.65 10.03
C ILE A 245 20.31 -3.11 9.88
N LEU A 246 20.71 -3.51 8.67
CA LEU A 246 22.07 -4.00 8.39
C LEU A 246 23.12 -2.89 8.46
N ALA A 247 22.76 -1.65 8.11
CA ALA A 247 23.63 -0.49 8.25
C ALA A 247 24.07 -0.25 9.70
N GLY A 248 23.32 -0.74 10.69
CA GLY A 248 23.69 -0.69 12.10
C GLY A 248 24.88 -1.60 12.49
N GLY A 249 25.37 -2.43 11.58
CA GLY A 249 26.59 -3.23 11.78
C GLY A 249 26.46 -4.41 12.75
N ASN A 250 25.24 -4.77 13.17
CA ASN A 250 24.98 -5.85 14.12
C ASN A 250 24.85 -7.25 13.48
N TYR A 251 24.94 -7.33 12.15
CA TYR A 251 24.78 -8.53 11.36
C TYR A 251 25.97 -8.73 10.44
N ASP A 252 26.24 -9.99 10.08
CA ASP A 252 27.19 -10.29 9.01
C ASP A 252 26.44 -10.29 7.68
N VAL A 253 27.04 -9.66 6.67
CA VAL A 253 26.47 -9.49 5.33
C VAL A 253 27.49 -9.94 4.30
N GLN A 254 27.04 -10.71 3.30
CA GLN A 254 27.84 -11.04 2.12
C GLN A 254 27.04 -10.84 0.83
N GLY A 255 27.71 -10.45 -0.25
CA GLY A 255 27.08 -10.07 -1.51
C GLY A 255 26.85 -8.56 -1.63
N GLU A 256 26.09 -8.15 -2.65
CA GLU A 256 25.80 -6.74 -2.93
C GLU A 256 24.48 -6.34 -2.25
N LEU A 257 24.47 -5.25 -1.48
CA LEU A 257 23.27 -4.71 -0.80
C LEU A 257 22.30 -4.01 -1.78
N LYS A 258 21.94 -4.73 -2.84
CA LYS A 258 21.07 -4.34 -3.94
C LYS A 258 19.69 -5.00 -3.82
N GLY A 259 19.33 -5.88 -4.74
CA GLY A 259 18.07 -6.62 -4.72
C GLY A 259 18.06 -7.68 -3.63
N MET A 260 16.86 -8.16 -3.30
CA MET A 260 16.66 -9.18 -2.26
C MET A 260 17.35 -10.53 -2.57
N LYS A 261 17.83 -10.76 -3.80
CA LYS A 261 18.54 -11.98 -4.21
C LYS A 261 20.07 -11.82 -4.18
N ASP A 262 20.57 -10.59 -4.05
CA ASP A 262 21.97 -10.23 -4.28
C ASP A 262 22.85 -10.37 -3.04
N PHE A 263 22.24 -10.46 -1.86
CA PHE A 263 22.96 -10.61 -0.60
C PHE A 263 22.34 -11.64 0.35
N GLU A 264 23.17 -12.07 1.28
CA GLU A 264 22.82 -12.94 2.39
C GLU A 264 23.17 -12.28 3.71
N VAL A 265 22.41 -12.63 4.74
CA VAL A 265 22.51 -12.08 6.09
C VAL A 265 22.58 -13.24 7.07
N LYS A 266 23.35 -13.08 8.15
CA LYS A 266 23.23 -13.88 9.36
C LYS A 266 23.46 -13.01 10.60
N GLY A 267 22.98 -13.48 11.75
CA GLY A 267 23.29 -12.91 13.06
C GLY A 267 24.78 -13.01 13.39
N LYS A 268 25.34 -12.00 14.06
CA LYS A 268 26.68 -12.09 14.63
C LYS A 268 26.67 -13.03 15.83
N SER A 269 27.58 -14.00 15.86
CA SER A 269 27.75 -14.85 17.03
C SER A 269 28.37 -14.04 18.18
N ALA A 270 27.85 -14.21 19.41
CA ALA A 270 28.36 -13.54 20.61
C ALA A 270 29.85 -13.82 20.91
N GLN A 271 30.46 -14.80 20.25
CA GLN A 271 31.88 -15.14 20.40
C GLN A 271 32.85 -14.18 19.71
N ALA A 272 32.40 -13.35 18.75
CA ALA A 272 33.31 -12.42 18.05
C ALA A 272 33.64 -11.16 18.86
N ALA A 273 32.84 -10.80 19.87
CA ALA A 273 33.09 -9.62 20.71
C ALA A 273 34.25 -9.84 21.70
N ALA A 274 34.41 -11.05 22.23
CA ALA A 274 35.42 -11.35 23.26
C ALA A 274 36.86 -11.46 22.73
N VAL A 275 37.04 -11.83 21.45
CA VAL A 275 38.40 -12.01 20.88
C VAL A 275 39.10 -10.67 20.62
N THR A 276 38.34 -9.58 20.47
CA THR A 276 38.91 -8.23 20.28
C THR A 276 39.38 -7.56 21.57
N GLU A 277 38.81 -7.91 22.74
CA GLU A 277 39.27 -7.37 24.02
C GLU A 277 40.51 -8.10 24.57
N GLU A 278 40.66 -9.40 24.33
CA GLU A 278 41.85 -10.15 24.77
C GLU A 278 43.11 -9.88 23.92
N ALA A 279 42.95 -9.36 22.70
CA ALA A 279 44.09 -9.01 21.83
C ALA A 279 44.70 -7.62 22.12
N GLN A 280 44.16 -6.88 23.08
CA GLN A 280 44.63 -5.54 23.48
C GLN A 280 45.17 -5.45 24.91
N GLN A 281 45.44 -6.59 25.58
CA GLN A 281 46.12 -6.63 26.88
C GLN A 281 47.53 -7.22 26.79
#